data_AF-A0A9X6AD53-F1
#
_entry.id   AF-A0A9X6AD53-F1
#
_cell.length_a   1.000
_cell.length_b   1.000
_cell.length_c   1.000
_cell.angle_alpha   90.00
_cell.angle_beta   90.00
_cell.angle_gamma   90.00
#
_symmetry.space_group_name_H-M   'P 1'
#
loop_
_entity.id
_entity.type
_entity.pdbx_description
1 polymer ?
#
loop_
_entity_poly.entity_id
_entity_poly.type
_entity_poly.pdbx_seq_one_letter_code
_entity_poly.pdbx_strand_id
1 'polypeptide(L)'
;GFDEARPILERASARETAARVALGAVARSYLKETAGIEIVSHVVELAAAKAPYGVYPKPSDVEKLDADPVRCLDADTSKAMVAEIDQAHKDGDTLGGVVEVLAYGVPVGLGSHVHWDRRLDARLAAALMGSQAIKGVEVGDG
;
A
#
# COMPACT_ATOMS: atom_id res chain seq x y z
N GLY A 1 -6.35 -26.92 -19.70
CA GLY A 1 -5.35 -26.71 -18.63
C GLY A 1 -4.01 -26.58 -19.29
N PHE A 2 -3.09 -25.80 -18.72
CA PHE A 2 -1.72 -25.68 -19.23
C PHE A 2 -0.87 -26.84 -18.69
N ASP A 3 0.08 -27.33 -19.51
CA ASP A 3 1.00 -28.42 -19.13
C ASP A 3 2.25 -27.89 -18.38
N GLU A 4 2.44 -26.57 -18.36
CA GLU A 4 3.53 -25.90 -17.66
C GLU A 4 3.05 -24.62 -16.95
N ALA A 5 3.81 -24.17 -15.95
CA ALA A 5 3.49 -22.97 -15.18
C ALA A 5 3.84 -21.67 -15.91
N ARG A 6 4.65 -21.72 -16.98
CA ARG A 6 5.19 -20.53 -17.66
C ARG A 6 4.08 -19.55 -18.10
N PRO A 7 3.01 -19.96 -18.80
CA PRO A 7 1.97 -19.02 -19.24
C PRO A 7 1.25 -18.35 -18.06
N ILE A 8 1.19 -19.01 -16.91
CA ILE A 8 0.53 -18.51 -15.69
C ILE A 8 1.45 -17.51 -14.98
N LEU A 9 2.71 -17.90 -14.68
CA LEU A 9 3.62 -17.08 -13.87
C LEU A 9 4.00 -15.76 -14.56
N GLU A 10 4.13 -15.76 -15.89
CA GLU A 10 4.48 -14.54 -16.66
C GLU A 10 3.39 -13.46 -16.52
N ARG A 11 2.13 -13.86 -16.32
CA ARG A 11 1.00 -12.93 -16.16
C ARG A 11 0.60 -12.69 -14.71
N ALA A 12 0.71 -13.70 -13.85
CA ALA A 12 0.37 -13.62 -12.43
C ALA A 12 1.42 -12.87 -11.61
N SER A 13 2.65 -12.73 -12.14
CA SER A 13 3.75 -12.00 -11.49
C SER A 13 3.36 -10.58 -11.09
N ALA A 14 3.87 -10.14 -9.94
CA ALA A 14 3.75 -8.76 -9.47
C ALA A 14 4.41 -7.74 -10.41
N ARG A 15 5.17 -8.17 -11.43
CA ARG A 15 5.70 -7.27 -12.46
C ARG A 15 4.61 -6.44 -13.15
N GLU A 16 3.39 -6.96 -13.23
CA GLU A 16 2.24 -6.25 -13.79
C GLU A 16 1.90 -4.96 -13.01
N THR A 17 2.22 -4.88 -11.71
CA THR A 17 2.01 -3.67 -10.91
C THR A 17 2.72 -2.43 -11.48
N ALA A 18 3.79 -2.59 -12.27
CA ALA A 18 4.43 -1.48 -12.96
C ALA A 18 3.47 -0.73 -13.91
N ALA A 19 2.59 -1.45 -14.62
CA ALA A 19 1.57 -0.85 -15.45
C ALA A 19 0.50 -0.12 -14.60
N ARG A 20 0.13 -0.71 -13.44
CA ARG A 20 -0.80 -0.08 -12.50
C ARG A 20 -0.23 1.21 -11.90
N VAL A 21 1.06 1.23 -11.57
CA VAL A 21 1.75 2.44 -11.07
C VAL A 21 1.77 3.53 -12.14
N ALA A 22 2.04 3.19 -13.40
CA ALA A 22 2.00 4.16 -14.50
C ALA A 22 0.61 4.81 -14.66
N LEU A 23 -0.46 4.01 -14.61
CA LEU A 23 -1.83 4.52 -14.62
C LEU A 23 -2.18 5.29 -13.34
N GLY A 24 -1.67 4.83 -12.20
CA GLY A 24 -1.83 5.47 -10.90
C GLY A 24 -1.19 6.86 -10.85
N ALA A 25 -0.09 7.09 -11.55
CA ALA A 25 0.53 8.41 -11.66
C ALA A 25 -0.40 9.41 -12.37
N VAL A 26 -1.07 8.99 -13.45
CA VAL A 26 -2.09 9.81 -14.13
C VAL A 26 -3.26 10.11 -13.21
N ALA A 27 -3.78 9.10 -12.51
CA ALA A 27 -4.86 9.27 -11.54
C ALA A 27 -4.46 10.21 -10.39
N ARG A 28 -3.25 10.09 -9.86
CA ARG A 28 -2.70 10.98 -8.82
C ARG A 28 -2.64 12.44 -9.29
N SER A 29 -2.17 12.69 -10.52
CA SER A 29 -2.15 14.06 -11.08
C SER A 29 -3.56 14.64 -11.19
N TYR A 30 -4.48 13.86 -11.76
CA TYR A 30 -5.88 14.26 -11.90
C TYR A 30 -6.53 14.58 -10.55
N LEU A 31 -6.35 13.72 -9.54
CA LEU A 31 -6.90 13.91 -8.20
C LEU A 31 -6.35 15.18 -7.53
N LYS A 32 -5.05 15.43 -7.67
CA LYS A 32 -4.41 16.64 -7.14
C LYS A 32 -4.93 17.90 -7.83
N GLU A 33 -4.98 17.90 -9.16
CA GLU A 33 -5.37 19.07 -9.95
C GLU A 33 -6.86 19.42 -9.83
N THR A 34 -7.74 18.42 -9.75
CA THR A 34 -9.20 18.64 -9.77
C THR A 34 -9.83 18.79 -8.39
N ALA A 35 -9.25 18.15 -7.37
CA ALA A 35 -9.85 18.09 -6.03
C ALA A 35 -8.85 18.43 -4.91
N GLY A 36 -7.59 18.73 -5.22
CA GLY A 36 -6.57 18.98 -4.21
C GLY A 36 -6.23 17.74 -3.38
N ILE A 37 -6.56 16.53 -3.88
CA ILE A 37 -6.34 15.29 -3.13
C ILE A 37 -4.87 14.89 -3.23
N GLU A 38 -4.26 14.66 -2.07
CA GLU A 38 -2.87 14.20 -1.97
C GLU A 38 -2.80 12.86 -1.26
N ILE A 39 -2.06 11.91 -1.85
CA ILE A 39 -1.95 10.54 -1.35
C ILE A 39 -0.53 10.34 -0.79
N VAL A 40 -0.41 9.64 0.33
CA VAL A 40 0.86 9.20 0.91
C VAL A 40 0.70 7.78 1.47
N SER A 41 1.77 7.01 1.49
CA SER A 41 1.77 5.67 2.07
C SER A 41 3.05 5.42 2.84
N HIS A 42 2.94 4.64 3.91
CA HIS A 42 4.06 4.22 4.76
C HIS A 42 3.86 2.78 5.24
N VAL A 43 4.96 2.13 5.62
CA VAL A 43 4.92 0.79 6.24
C VAL A 43 4.68 0.95 7.73
N VAL A 44 3.67 0.25 8.25
CA VAL A 44 3.28 0.28 9.66
C VAL A 44 3.65 -1.01 10.40
N GLU A 45 3.84 -2.11 9.68
CA GLU A 45 4.26 -3.38 10.25
C GLU A 45 5.09 -4.18 9.25
N LEU A 46 6.15 -4.82 9.73
CA LEU A 46 6.92 -5.81 8.98
C LEU A 46 7.40 -6.88 9.96
N ALA A 47 7.01 -8.13 9.71
CA ALA A 47 7.21 -9.23 10.66
C ALA A 47 6.73 -8.85 12.09
N ALA A 48 7.62 -8.92 13.09
CA ALA A 48 7.30 -8.58 14.48
C ALA A 48 7.37 -7.07 14.78
N ALA A 49 7.98 -6.26 13.91
CA ALA A 49 8.17 -4.83 14.12
C ALA A 49 6.90 -4.06 13.73
N LYS A 50 6.34 -3.29 14.68
CA LYS A 50 5.10 -2.52 14.51
C LYS A 50 5.31 -1.06 14.92
N ALA A 51 4.86 -0.15 14.06
CA ALA A 51 4.91 1.28 14.30
C ALA A 51 3.89 1.68 15.39
N PRO A 52 4.16 2.75 16.15
CA PRO A 52 3.18 3.32 17.07
C PRO A 52 1.88 3.71 16.35
N TYR A 53 0.75 3.34 16.94
CA TYR A 53 -0.57 3.69 16.42
C TYR A 53 -0.83 5.21 16.55
N GLY A 54 -1.62 5.76 15.63
CA GLY A 54 -2.08 7.16 15.66
C GLY A 54 -1.07 8.18 15.11
N VAL A 55 0.04 7.72 14.52
CA VAL A 55 1.02 8.58 13.84
C VAL A 55 0.87 8.42 12.33
N TYR A 56 0.36 9.46 11.69
CA TYR A 56 0.02 9.46 10.27
C TYR A 56 0.94 10.39 9.48
N PRO A 57 1.55 9.93 8.37
CA PRO A 57 2.38 10.79 7.53
C PRO A 57 1.51 11.79 6.79
N LYS A 58 2.03 13.00 6.61
CA LYS A 58 1.44 14.04 5.78
C LYS A 58 2.03 13.99 4.36
N PRO A 59 1.40 14.62 3.36
CA PRO A 59 1.99 14.75 2.03
C PRO A 59 3.39 15.38 2.03
N SER A 60 3.70 16.24 3.01
CA SER A 60 5.02 16.85 3.19
C SER A 60 6.12 15.87 3.64
N ASP A 61 5.75 14.69 4.15
CA ASP A 61 6.70 13.71 4.67
C ASP A 61 7.21 12.74 3.58
N VAL A 62 6.72 12.84 2.34
CA VAL A 62 7.04 11.90 1.25
C VAL A 62 8.54 11.81 1.00
N GLU A 63 9.27 12.92 0.94
CA GLU A 63 10.73 12.88 0.72
C GLU A 63 11.47 12.15 1.85
N LYS A 64 11.01 12.33 3.10
CA LYS A 64 11.57 11.64 4.27
C LYS A 64 11.26 10.14 4.21
N LEU A 65 10.04 9.77 3.84
CA LEU A 65 9.64 8.37 3.68
C LEU A 65 10.38 7.68 2.52
N ASP A 66 10.59 8.39 1.41
CA ASP A 66 11.32 7.88 0.24
C ASP A 66 12.82 7.67 0.55
N ALA A 67 13.37 8.44 1.50
CA ALA A 67 14.75 8.28 1.97
C ALA A 67 14.92 7.17 3.02
N ASP A 68 13.83 6.72 3.65
CA ASP A 68 13.85 5.62 4.63
C ASP A 68 13.90 4.26 3.91
N PRO A 69 14.77 3.32 4.33
CA PRO A 69 14.97 2.05 3.62
C PRO A 69 13.73 1.16 3.55
N VAL A 70 12.79 1.32 4.49
CA VAL A 70 11.55 0.53 4.55
C VAL A 70 10.31 1.41 4.42
N ARG A 71 10.47 2.69 4.08
CA ARG A 71 9.38 3.69 4.03
C ARG A 71 8.52 3.73 5.29
N CYS A 72 9.14 3.60 6.46
CA CYS A 72 8.45 3.74 7.75
C CYS A 72 8.62 5.16 8.29
N LEU A 73 7.55 5.75 8.83
CA LEU A 73 7.60 7.10 9.39
C LEU A 73 8.35 7.17 10.73
N ASP A 74 8.24 6.10 11.52
CA ASP A 74 8.86 5.96 12.84
C ASP A 74 10.27 5.40 12.72
N ALA A 75 11.27 6.17 13.15
CA ALA A 75 12.67 5.86 12.92
C ALA A 75 13.16 4.64 13.72
N ASP A 76 12.59 4.38 14.90
CA ASP A 76 13.00 3.24 15.72
C ASP A 76 12.35 1.95 15.22
N THR A 77 11.09 2.01 14.79
CA THR A 77 10.43 0.91 14.08
C THR A 77 11.13 0.60 12.76
N SER A 78 11.52 1.61 11.98
CA SER A 78 12.30 1.41 10.74
C SER A 78 13.56 0.56 10.99
N LYS A 79 14.35 0.89 12.02
CA LYS A 79 15.54 0.10 12.39
C LYS A 79 15.18 -1.34 12.76
N ALA A 80 14.08 -1.54 13.49
CA ALA A 80 13.61 -2.88 13.85
C ALA A 80 13.19 -3.68 12.61
N MET A 81 12.47 -3.07 11.68
CA MET A 81 12.08 -3.70 10.40
C MET A 81 13.29 -4.08 9.55
N VAL A 82 14.32 -3.22 9.50
CA VAL A 82 15.58 -3.54 8.81
C VAL A 82 16.27 -4.74 9.46
N ALA A 83 16.29 -4.83 10.79
CA ALA A 83 16.85 -5.98 11.49
C ALA A 83 16.09 -7.29 11.20
N GLU A 84 14.76 -7.24 11.10
CA GLU A 84 13.94 -8.38 10.69
C GLU A 84 14.29 -8.83 9.25
N ILE A 85 14.41 -7.88 8.32
CA ILE A 85 14.80 -8.15 6.92
C ILE A 85 16.18 -8.82 6.87
N ASP A 86 17.15 -8.28 7.59
CA ASP A 86 18.52 -8.83 7.64
C ASP A 86 18.54 -10.25 8.20
N GLN A 87 17.71 -10.53 9.21
CA GLN A 87 17.61 -11.86 9.80
C GLN A 87 16.95 -12.85 8.83
N ALA A 88 15.80 -12.50 8.25
CA ALA A 88 15.14 -13.34 7.26
C ALA A 88 16.05 -13.62 6.05
N HIS A 89 16.84 -12.64 5.61
CA HIS A 89 17.81 -12.82 4.54
C HIS A 89 18.89 -13.86 4.90
N LYS A 90 19.44 -13.81 6.12
CA LYS A 90 20.41 -14.81 6.60
C LYS A 90 19.81 -16.21 6.66
N ASP A 91 18.54 -16.31 7.01
CA ASP A 91 17.83 -17.58 7.16
C ASP A 91 17.27 -18.11 5.83
N GLY A 92 17.35 -17.34 4.74
CA GLY A 92 16.81 -17.69 3.43
C GLY A 92 15.27 -17.64 3.38
N ASP A 93 14.65 -16.85 4.26
CA ASP A 93 13.21 -16.71 4.41
C ASP A 93 12.69 -15.38 3.79
N THR A 94 11.37 -15.22 3.76
CA THR A 94 10.68 -14.03 3.24
C THR A 94 9.71 -13.47 4.25
N LEU A 95 9.54 -12.14 4.25
CA LEU A 95 8.68 -11.43 5.18
C LEU A 95 7.52 -10.76 4.46
N GLY A 96 6.38 -10.72 5.15
CA GLY A 96 5.25 -9.86 4.83
C GLY A 96 5.19 -8.66 5.77
N GLY A 97 4.16 -7.84 5.59
CA GLY A 97 3.92 -6.67 6.42
C GLY A 97 2.60 -5.99 6.11
N VAL A 98 2.38 -4.84 6.73
CA VAL A 98 1.21 -3.99 6.56
C VAL A 98 1.66 -2.61 6.09
N VAL A 99 0.97 -2.12 5.07
CA VAL A 99 1.18 -0.80 4.48
C VAL A 99 -0.10 0.01 4.67
N GLU A 100 0.02 1.24 5.12
CA GLU A 100 -1.10 2.15 5.28
C GLU A 100 -1.03 3.22 4.19
N VAL A 101 -2.17 3.50 3.56
CA VAL A 101 -2.33 4.52 2.50
C VAL A 101 -3.32 5.56 2.98
N LEU A 102 -2.91 6.82 2.97
CA LEU A 102 -3.71 7.95 3.39
C LEU A 102 -4.00 8.87 2.21
N ALA A 103 -5.24 9.31 2.11
CA ALA A 103 -5.68 10.32 1.16
C ALA A 103 -6.16 11.57 1.91
N TYR A 104 -5.48 12.68 1.66
CA TYR A 104 -5.79 13.99 2.24
C TYR A 104 -6.58 14.85 1.26
N GLY A 105 -7.40 15.77 1.78
CA GLY A 105 -8.19 16.68 0.94
C GLY A 105 -9.41 16.05 0.26
N VAL A 106 -9.81 14.84 0.68
CA VAL A 106 -10.92 14.12 0.06
C VAL A 106 -12.25 14.86 0.32
N PRO A 107 -13.01 15.25 -0.73
CA PRO A 107 -14.29 15.92 -0.55
C PRO A 107 -15.36 14.98 0.00
N VAL A 108 -16.28 15.54 0.77
CA VAL A 108 -17.45 14.80 1.27
C VAL A 108 -18.33 14.36 0.11
N GLY A 109 -18.80 13.11 0.16
CA GLY A 109 -19.77 12.57 -0.80
C GLY A 109 -19.19 11.71 -1.92
N LEU A 110 -17.88 11.37 -1.89
CA LEU A 110 -17.35 10.34 -2.77
C LEU A 110 -17.84 8.94 -2.38
N GLY A 111 -18.22 8.16 -3.40
CA GLY A 111 -18.92 6.89 -3.20
C GLY A 111 -20.42 7.08 -2.98
N SER A 112 -21.11 5.99 -2.65
CA SER A 112 -22.55 6.06 -2.38
C SER A 112 -23.02 4.93 -1.47
N HIS A 113 -24.04 5.21 -0.66
CA HIS A 113 -24.71 4.22 0.18
C HIS A 113 -25.87 3.50 -0.53
N VAL A 114 -26.26 3.96 -1.73
CA VAL A 114 -27.47 3.50 -2.42
C VAL A 114 -27.40 2.05 -2.92
N HIS A 115 -26.20 1.56 -3.21
CA HIS A 115 -25.93 0.19 -3.62
C HIS A 115 -24.59 -0.28 -3.06
N TRP A 116 -24.49 -1.58 -2.79
CA TRP A 116 -23.35 -2.18 -2.10
C TRP A 116 -22.03 -2.02 -2.88
N ASP A 117 -22.06 -2.12 -4.21
CA ASP A 117 -20.91 -1.99 -5.13
C ASP A 117 -20.48 -0.53 -5.37
N ARG A 118 -21.30 0.43 -4.95
CA ARG A 118 -21.01 1.86 -5.04
C ARG A 118 -20.39 2.44 -3.77
N ARG A 119 -20.32 1.66 -2.69
CA ARG A 119 -19.63 2.08 -1.47
C ARG A 119 -18.13 2.20 -1.74
N LEU A 120 -17.52 3.29 -1.28
CA LEU A 120 -16.14 3.62 -1.63
C LEU A 120 -15.15 2.61 -1.02
N ASP A 121 -15.35 2.26 0.24
CA ASP A 121 -14.65 1.19 0.96
C ASP A 121 -14.68 -0.14 0.19
N ALA A 122 -15.83 -0.57 -0.31
CA ALA A 122 -15.96 -1.79 -1.11
C ALA A 122 -15.14 -1.74 -2.41
N ARG A 123 -15.13 -0.58 -3.09
CA ARG A 123 -14.36 -0.38 -4.33
C ARG A 123 -12.86 -0.31 -4.06
N LEU A 124 -12.45 0.34 -2.98
CA LEU A 124 -11.05 0.41 -2.53
C LEU A 124 -10.56 -0.99 -2.12
N ALA A 125 -11.35 -1.72 -1.34
CA ALA A 125 -11.04 -3.09 -0.95
C ALA A 125 -10.85 -3.99 -2.17
N ALA A 126 -11.75 -3.94 -3.16
CA ALA A 126 -11.59 -4.71 -4.40
C ALA A 126 -10.30 -4.36 -5.16
N ALA A 127 -9.98 -3.07 -5.28
CA ALA A 127 -8.79 -2.60 -5.98
C ALA A 127 -7.49 -3.01 -5.26
N LEU A 128 -7.45 -2.86 -3.93
CA LEU A 128 -6.30 -3.17 -3.09
C LEU A 128 -6.09 -4.67 -2.92
N MET A 129 -7.15 -5.42 -2.63
CA MET A 129 -7.11 -6.89 -2.54
C MET A 129 -6.74 -7.56 -3.86
N GLY A 130 -7.06 -6.91 -4.99
CA GLY A 130 -6.66 -7.35 -6.32
C GLY A 130 -5.18 -7.12 -6.65
N SER A 131 -4.40 -6.56 -5.73
CA SER A 131 -2.94 -6.46 -5.85
C SER A 131 -2.29 -7.78 -5.42
N GLN A 132 -1.21 -8.16 -6.11
CA GLN A 132 -0.49 -9.40 -5.84
C GLN A 132 0.00 -9.43 -4.39
N ALA A 133 -0.08 -10.62 -3.76
CA ALA A 133 0.31 -10.89 -2.37
C ALA A 133 -0.51 -10.23 -1.25
N ILE A 134 -1.47 -9.35 -1.55
CA ILE A 134 -2.38 -8.80 -0.53
C ILE A 134 -3.37 -9.88 -0.06
N LYS A 135 -3.56 -9.94 1.27
CA LYS A 135 -4.44 -10.93 1.95
C LYS A 135 -5.51 -10.30 2.84
N GLY A 136 -5.37 -9.02 3.16
CA GLY A 136 -6.26 -8.26 4.04
C GLY A 136 -6.30 -6.81 3.59
N VAL A 137 -7.45 -6.17 3.74
CA VAL A 137 -7.63 -4.72 3.55
C VAL A 137 -8.58 -4.25 4.63
N GLU A 138 -8.21 -3.17 5.29
CA GLU A 138 -8.94 -2.55 6.40
C GLU A 138 -9.14 -1.06 6.10
N VAL A 139 -10.16 -0.43 6.71
CA VAL A 139 -10.41 1.01 6.56
C VAL A 139 -10.42 1.67 7.95
N GLY A 140 -9.42 2.50 8.23
CA GLY A 140 -9.23 3.07 9.55
C GLY A 140 -8.74 2.01 10.52
N ASP A 141 -9.49 1.76 11.60
CA ASP A 141 -9.10 0.84 12.67
C ASP A 141 -9.57 -0.61 12.45
N GLY A 142 -10.11 -0.90 11.27
CA GLY A 142 -10.65 -2.20 10.86
C GLY A 142 -11.57 -2.08 9.65
#